data_AF-A0A7V2UJH6-F1
#
_entry.id   AF-A0A7V2UJH6-F1
#
_cell.length_a   1.000
_cell.length_b   1.000
_cell.length_c   1.000
_cell.angle_alpha   90.00
_cell.angle_beta   90.00
_cell.angle_gamma   90.00
#
_symmetry.space_group_name_H-M   'P 1'
#
loop_
_entity.id
_entity.type
_entity.pdbx_description
1 polymer ?
#
loop_
_entity_poly.entity_id
_entity_poly.type
_entity_poly.pdbx_seq_one_letter_code
_entity_poly.pdbx_strand_id
1 'polypeptide(L)' 'MYTAKGTLDRDAQLRKYSPLVHRLAHHMIVKLPASVEVDDLIQVGMIGLTEALARYEPSQGVQFETFASQRIRGAMLDE' A
#
# COMPACT_ATOMS: atom_id res chain seq x y z
N MET A 1 19.16 -14.74 -7.84
CA MET A 1 19.05 -15.08 -9.27
C MET A 1 17.81 -14.39 -9.83
N TYR A 2 17.94 -13.77 -11.03
CA TYR A 2 17.00 -12.93 -11.82
C TYR A 2 16.69 -11.51 -11.25
N THR A 3 16.70 -10.36 -11.95
CA THR A 3 17.31 -9.86 -13.20
C THR A 3 17.52 -8.33 -13.10
N ALA A 4 18.35 -7.77 -13.99
CA ALA A 4 18.24 -6.39 -14.43
C ALA A 4 16.80 -6.12 -14.94
N LYS A 5 16.16 -5.04 -14.45
CA LYS A 5 14.75 -4.62 -14.67
C LYS A 5 13.68 -5.18 -13.70
N GLY A 6 13.81 -4.84 -12.41
CA GLY A 6 12.69 -4.36 -11.57
C GLY A 6 11.60 -5.32 -11.06
N THR A 7 11.35 -6.48 -11.68
CA THR A 7 10.19 -7.33 -11.30
C THR A 7 10.39 -8.06 -9.98
N LEU A 8 11.58 -8.64 -9.76
CA LEU A 8 11.90 -9.38 -8.52
C LEU A 8 12.06 -8.48 -7.28
N ASP A 9 12.52 -7.24 -7.48
CA ASP A 9 12.58 -6.28 -6.38
C ASP A 9 11.18 -5.78 -6.00
N ARG A 10 10.30 -5.53 -6.98
CA ARG A 10 8.92 -5.10 -6.72
C ARG A 10 8.15 -6.09 -5.87
N ASP A 11 8.21 -7.38 -6.19
CA ASP A 11 7.53 -8.42 -5.40
C ASP A 11 8.09 -8.52 -3.98
N ALA A 12 9.41 -8.33 -3.82
CA ALA A 12 10.04 -8.28 -2.50
C ALA A 12 9.61 -7.06 -1.69
N GLN A 13 9.54 -5.87 -2.32
CA GLN A 13 9.02 -4.66 -1.67
C GLN A 13 7.53 -4.78 -1.33
N LEU A 14 6.71 -5.36 -2.22
CA LEU A 14 5.29 -5.61 -1.95
C LEU A 14 5.12 -6.50 -0.72
N ARG A 15 5.84 -7.62 -0.63
CA ARG A 15 5.82 -8.49 0.57
C ARG A 15 6.31 -7.76 1.81
N LYS A 16 7.37 -6.96 1.70
CA LYS A 16 7.94 -6.19 2.80
C LYS A 16 6.93 -5.18 3.37
N TYR A 17 6.16 -4.51 2.51
CA TYR A 17 5.25 -3.44 2.92
C TYR A 17 3.78 -3.87 3.02
N SER A 18 3.42 -5.09 2.63
CA SER A 18 2.08 -5.65 2.83
C SER A 18 1.57 -5.51 4.28
N PRO A 19 2.37 -5.75 5.34
CA PRO A 19 1.92 -5.53 6.72
C PRO A 19 1.48 -4.09 7.03
N LEU A 20 1.99 -3.09 6.30
CA LEU A 20 1.53 -1.70 6.41
C LEU A 20 0.09 -1.57 5.92
N VAL A 21 -0.25 -2.20 4.79
CA VAL A 21 -1.61 -2.19 4.23
C VAL A 21 -2.59 -2.82 5.21
N HIS A 22 -2.29 -4.00 5.73
CA HIS A 22 -3.14 -4.68 6.73
C HIS A 22 -3.38 -3.81 7.97
N ARG A 23 -2.32 -3.20 8.52
CA ARG A 23 -2.45 -2.31 9.67
C ARG A 23 -3.36 -1.11 9.38
N LEU A 24 -3.23 -0.51 8.20
CA LEU A 24 -4.04 0.63 7.80
C LEU A 24 -5.50 0.23 7.59
N ALA A 25 -5.77 -0.89 6.92
CA ALA A 25 -7.12 -1.41 6.72
C ALA A 25 -7.82 -1.68 8.06
N HIS A 26 -7.16 -2.37 8.99
CA HIS A 26 -7.71 -2.63 10.33
C HIS A 26 -7.96 -1.35 11.15
N HIS A 27 -7.17 -0.30 10.95
CA HIS A 27 -7.43 1.00 11.59
C HIS A 27 -8.59 1.75 10.96
N MET A 28 -8.80 1.60 9.64
CA MET A 28 -9.84 2.30 8.90
C MET A 28 -11.21 1.66 9.07
N ILE A 29 -11.30 0.33 9.09
CA ILE A 29 -12.57 -0.40 9.18
C ILE A 29 -13.38 -0.02 10.43
N VAL A 30 -12.71 0.35 11.53
CA VAL A 30 -13.37 0.81 12.77
C VAL A 30 -14.22 2.08 12.57
N LYS A 31 -13.96 2.85 11.50
CA LYS A 31 -14.65 4.11 11.19
C LYS A 31 -15.65 3.98 10.04
N LEU A 32 -15.80 2.78 9.46
CA LEU A 32 -16.62 2.55 8.28
C LEU A 32 -17.91 1.78 8.65
N PRO A 33 -18.96 1.83 7.81
CA PRO A 33 -20.18 1.06 8.03
C PRO A 33 -19.88 -0.44 8.11
N ALA A 34 -20.71 -1.18 8.86
CA ALA A 34 -20.57 -2.63 9.03
C ALA A 34 -20.75 -3.44 7.73
N SER A 35 -21.21 -2.80 6.65
CA SER A 35 -21.31 -3.40 5.31
C SER A 35 -19.97 -3.49 4.58
N VAL A 36 -18.93 -2.78 5.05
CA VAL A 36 -17.60 -2.81 4.44
C VAL A 36 -16.83 -3.98 5.01
N GLU A 37 -16.21 -4.79 4.14
CA GLU A 37 -15.35 -5.88 4.57
C GLU A 37 -13.89 -5.45 4.64
N VAL A 38 -13.14 -5.99 5.60
CA VAL A 38 -11.72 -5.65 5.76
C VAL A 38 -10.87 -6.18 4.61
N ASP A 39 -11.27 -7.31 4.01
CA ASP A 39 -10.54 -7.91 2.91
C ASP A 39 -10.65 -7.06 1.63
N ASP A 40 -11.78 -6.41 1.41
CA ASP A 40 -11.96 -5.43 0.33
C ASP A 40 -11.03 -4.23 0.55
N LEU A 41 -11.01 -3.66 1.77
CA LEU A 41 -10.07 -2.59 2.14
C LEU A 41 -8.61 -2.98 1.92
N ILE A 42 -8.24 -4.21 2.28
CA ILE A 42 -6.90 -4.72 2.06
C ILE A 42 -6.60 -4.78 0.56
N GLN A 43 -7.53 -5.28 -0.26
CA GLN A 43 -7.35 -5.40 -1.70
C GLN A 43 -7.09 -4.04 -2.36
N VAL A 44 -7.93 -3.05 -2.09
CA VAL A 44 -7.78 -1.69 -2.62
C VAL A 44 -6.51 -1.01 -2.08
N GLY A 45 -6.18 -1.30 -0.81
CA GLY A 45 -4.95 -0.87 -0.19
C GLY A 45 -3.69 -1.43 -0.85
N MET A 46 -3.72 -2.68 -1.31
CA MET A 46 -2.62 -3.30 -2.04
C MET A 46 -2.42 -2.66 -3.42
N ILE A 47 -3.51 -2.22 -4.08
CA ILE A 47 -3.42 -1.42 -5.31
C ILE A 47 -2.73 -0.08 -5.01
N GLY A 48 -3.15 0.62 -3.95
CA GLY A 48 -2.51 1.86 -3.50
C GLY A 48 -1.02 1.71 -3.17
N LEU A 49 -0.63 0.60 -2.53
CA LEU A 49 0.79 0.27 -2.27
C LEU A 49 1.57 0.05 -3.58
N THR A 50 0.96 -0.66 -4.53
CA THR A 50 1.55 -0.94 -5.84
C THR A 50 1.81 0.36 -6.61
N GLU A 51 0.88 1.31 -6.56
CA GLU A 51 1.09 2.64 -7.12
C GLU A 51 2.14 3.47 -6.37
N ALA A 52 2.13 3.39 -5.03
CA ALA A 52 3.13 4.07 -4.22
C ALA A 52 4.55 3.60 -4.56
N LEU A 53 4.75 2.29 -4.70
CA LEU A 53 6.03 1.72 -5.13
C LEU A 53 6.45 2.20 -6.53
N ALA A 54 5.50 2.44 -7.43
CA ALA A 54 5.78 2.91 -8.78
C ALA A 54 6.10 4.41 -8.86
N ARG A 55 5.60 5.22 -7.91
CA ARG A 55 5.69 6.69 -7.94
C ARG A 55 6.61 7.27 -6.88
N TYR A 56 7.19 6.44 -6.02
CA TYR A 56 8.06 6.91 -4.96
C TYR A 56 9.42 7.33 -5.51
N GLU A 57 9.80 8.56 -5.18
CA GLU A 57 11.07 9.16 -5.55
C GLU A 57 11.90 9.44 -4.28
N PRO A 58 12.94 8.62 -3.99
CA PRO A 58 13.77 8.80 -2.78
C PRO A 58 14.44 10.18 -2.68
N SER A 59 14.65 10.83 -3.82
CA SER A 59 15.26 12.16 -3.94
C SER A 59 14.43 13.27 -3.26
N GLN A 60 13.14 13.03 -2.98
CA GLN A 60 12.26 13.99 -2.30
C GLN A 60 12.45 14.01 -0.78
N GLY A 61 13.30 13.15 -0.22
CA GLY A 61 13.67 13.18 1.21
C GLY A 61 12.60 12.67 2.17
N VAL A 62 11.49 12.14 1.67
CA VAL A 62 10.42 11.54 2.49
C VAL A 62 10.63 10.04 2.57
N GLN A 63 10.44 9.45 3.76
CA GLN A 63 10.50 7.99 3.91
C GLN A 63 9.36 7.33 3.13
N PHE A 64 9.65 6.19 2.49
CA PHE A 64 8.66 5.45 1.69
C PHE A 64 7.38 5.16 2.47
N GLU A 65 7.46 4.72 3.73
CA GLU A 65 6.28 4.40 4.54
C GLU A 65 5.36 5.60 4.74
N THR A 66 5.92 6.80 4.96
CA THR A 66 5.16 8.03 5.09
C THR A 66 4.41 8.35 3.79
N PHE A 67 5.09 8.25 2.65
CA PHE A 67 4.49 8.45 1.32
C PHE A 67 3.41 7.41 1.01
N ALA A 68 3.75 6.12 1.18
CA ALA A 68 2.87 5.00 0.88
C ALA A 68 1.62 5.02 1.77
N SER A 69 1.74 5.37 3.05
CA SER A 69 0.58 5.44 3.95
C SER A 69 -0.50 6.41 3.48
N GLN A 70 -0.11 7.54 2.88
CA GLN A 70 -1.06 8.51 2.32
C GLN A 70 -1.76 7.95 1.09
N ARG A 71 -1.01 7.30 0.19
CA ARG A 71 -1.55 6.69 -1.04
C ARG A 71 -2.48 5.52 -0.75
N ILE A 72 -2.08 4.63 0.15
CA ILE A 72 -2.87 3.46 0.56
C ILE A 72 -4.20 3.90 1.17
N ARG A 73 -4.19 4.90 2.07
CA ARG A 73 -5.43 5.42 2.66
C ARG A 73 -6.31 6.12 1.64
N GLY A 74 -5.73 6.87 0.69
CA GLY A 74 -6.48 7.48 -0.40
C GLY A 74 -7.22 6.43 -1.23
N ALA A 75 -6.50 5.38 -1.66
CA ALA A 75 -7.11 4.27 -2.41
C ALA A 75 -8.25 3.57 -1.64
N MET A 76 -8.12 3.41 -0.31
CA MET A 76 -9.16 2.84 0.54
C MET A 76 -10.38 3.76 0.78
N LEU A 77 -10.29 5.05 0.46
CA LEU A 77 -11.38 6.02 0.63
C LEU A 77 -12.08 6.38 -0.68
N ASP A 78 -11.40 6.19 -1.81
CA ASP A 78 -11.90 6.54 -3.14
C ASP A 78 -12.86 5.48 -3.72
N GLU A 79 -12.95 4.30 -3.09
CA GLU A 79 -13.87 3.19 -3.41
C GLU A 79 -14.98 3.05 -2.35
#